data_AF-A0A8S4GVH2-F1
#
_entry.id   AF-A0A8S4GVH2-F1
#
_cell.length_a   1.000
_cell.length_b   1.000
_cell.length_c   1.000
_cell.angle_alpha   90.00
_cell.angle_beta   90.00
_cell.angle_gamma   90.00
#
_symmetry.space_group_name_H-M   'P 1'
#
loop_
_entity.id
_entity.type
_entity.pdbx_description
1 polymer ?
#
loop_
_entity_poly.entity_id
_entity_poly.type
_entity_poly.pdbx_seq_one_letter_code
_entity_poly.pdbx_strand_id
1 'polypeptide(L)'
;MARDEIDPAAWVEDMLKLRATGASGVRITMKDIVDRCDNPDANPADIRPTSPNTVDAFLATGIDPTELIKRTKEWFKEQGDDDDEAEIACEYYEQCRMEKIQRLTAEREAIINGEGTGKGLGRTGGTLGYTAGSGEDQVERERRRLEVSRRRQMQELEQAVNYEVMRAQTQQKQEAKMRAIEQRIEQQKKVKDQKQAEWREQLRLKEQVKREEDAKLEAEARRLETIRHQEEMAQARAEREEEKRRKKEAIMREQERRRKQEQAKMETQRILDQQAAELEVRKKEMERKDRERELAKKRQQEIRAKENEIARQKAEERRVQTLLQNEARLREKKELFEARERLADERLRIKAIELQQQEAEKRKREEHKALEQRQKFELAQKIEADRVQSIKNKAAEKERKLAMAAQERARELKKKKKQKELEQRRKLEIVSQHHRQQAWIREQTLQKIQDETDRAFAIKSAQQELRQKRREANLEASMQRFAALQKLEEVQIKGIDIENADNIASLTDKVFSPRR
;
A
#
# COMPACT_ATOMS: atom_id res chain seq x y z
N MET A 1 -18.29 -18.41 8.39
CA MET A 1 -19.64 -18.27 8.99
C MET A 1 -19.96 -16.77 8.99
N ALA A 2 -21.03 -16.36 8.31
CA ALA A 2 -21.52 -14.99 8.48
C ALA A 2 -21.96 -14.88 9.94
N ARG A 3 -21.38 -13.96 10.72
CA ARG A 3 -22.01 -13.57 11.98
C ARG A 3 -23.33 -12.96 11.55
N ASP A 4 -24.44 -13.60 11.91
CA ASP A 4 -25.77 -13.01 11.72
C ASP A 4 -25.72 -11.63 12.35
N GLU A 5 -25.83 -10.59 11.53
CA GLU A 5 -25.83 -9.22 12.01
C GLU A 5 -27.06 -9.07 12.90
N ILE A 6 -26.85 -9.09 14.21
CA ILE A 6 -27.91 -8.88 15.19
C ILE A 6 -28.45 -7.47 14.94
N ASP A 7 -29.75 -7.36 14.68
CA ASP A 7 -30.42 -6.08 14.54
C ASP A 7 -30.11 -5.20 15.77
N PRO A 8 -29.52 -4.01 15.59
CA PRO A 8 -29.20 -3.11 16.69
C PRO A 8 -30.38 -2.83 17.62
N ALA A 9 -31.61 -2.79 17.10
CA ALA A 9 -32.80 -2.58 17.91
C ALA A 9 -33.12 -3.80 18.81
N ALA A 10 -33.10 -5.00 18.23
CA ALA A 10 -33.28 -6.25 18.98
C ALA A 10 -32.21 -6.44 20.04
N TRP A 11 -30.97 -6.05 19.75
CA TRP A 11 -29.88 -6.06 20.73
C TRP A 11 -30.14 -5.13 21.92
N VAL A 12 -30.60 -3.90 21.68
CA VAL A 12 -30.96 -2.96 22.77
C VAL A 12 -32.10 -3.52 23.61
N GLU A 13 -33.12 -4.10 22.99
CA GLU A 13 -34.25 -4.71 23.69
C GLU A 13 -33.80 -5.88 24.60
N ASP A 14 -32.93 -6.77 24.09
CA ASP A 14 -32.37 -7.88 24.86
C ASP A 14 -31.56 -7.37 26.07
N MET A 15 -30.72 -6.34 25.87
CA MET A 15 -29.96 -5.72 26.95
C MET A 15 -30.87 -5.04 27.98
N LEU A 16 -31.97 -4.39 27.57
CA LEU A 16 -32.96 -3.83 28.49
C LEU A 16 -33.71 -4.89 29.28
N LYS A 17 -34.02 -6.04 28.67
CA LYS A 17 -34.57 -7.20 29.39
C LYS A 17 -33.59 -7.69 30.45
N LEU A 18 -32.30 -7.80 30.11
CA LEU A 18 -31.26 -8.17 31.08
C LEU A 18 -31.18 -7.17 32.25
N ARG A 19 -31.29 -5.87 31.97
CA ARG A 19 -31.37 -4.81 33.00
C ARG A 19 -32.53 -5.04 33.98
N ALA A 20 -33.70 -5.41 33.46
CA ALA A 20 -34.89 -5.68 34.28
C ALA A 20 -34.75 -6.96 35.11
N THR A 21 -34.22 -8.04 34.53
CA THR A 21 -34.04 -9.32 35.25
C THR A 21 -33.06 -9.24 36.41
N GLY A 22 -32.03 -8.37 36.32
CA GLY A 22 -31.07 -8.14 37.40
C GLY A 22 -31.64 -7.46 38.64
N ALA A 23 -32.87 -6.92 38.58
CA ALA A 23 -33.56 -6.40 39.75
C ALA A 23 -33.99 -7.52 40.71
N SER A 24 -34.25 -8.73 40.19
CA SER A 24 -34.76 -9.88 40.96
C SER A 24 -33.80 -11.08 41.04
N GLY A 25 -32.77 -11.14 40.19
CA GLY A 25 -31.82 -12.27 40.09
C GLY A 25 -30.41 -12.01 40.61
N VAL A 26 -29.51 -12.98 40.39
CA VAL A 26 -28.08 -12.86 40.69
C VAL A 26 -27.47 -11.75 39.83
N ARG A 27 -26.81 -10.79 40.48
CA ARG A 27 -26.16 -9.65 39.82
C ARG A 27 -24.77 -10.03 39.33
N ILE A 28 -24.62 -10.07 38.02
CA ILE A 28 -23.34 -10.23 37.33
C ILE A 28 -22.82 -8.82 37.06
N THR A 29 -21.74 -8.47 37.75
CA THR A 29 -21.07 -7.17 37.64
C THR A 29 -19.96 -7.19 36.59
N MET A 30 -19.37 -6.03 36.29
CA MET A 30 -18.26 -5.95 35.34
C MET A 30 -17.05 -6.79 35.78
N LYS A 31 -16.80 -6.88 37.10
CA LYS A 31 -15.71 -7.71 37.63
C LYS A 31 -15.94 -9.19 37.33
N ASP A 32 -17.16 -9.68 37.58
CA ASP A 32 -17.54 -11.06 37.30
C ASP A 32 -17.42 -11.39 35.80
N ILE A 33 -17.75 -10.42 34.94
CA ILE A 33 -17.62 -10.55 33.49
C ILE A 33 -16.15 -10.69 33.08
N VAL A 34 -15.28 -9.81 33.59
CA VAL A 34 -13.83 -9.87 33.28
C VAL A 34 -13.26 -11.22 33.71
N ASP A 35 -13.57 -11.66 34.93
CA ASP A 35 -13.08 -12.94 35.47
C ASP A 35 -13.59 -14.14 34.64
N ARG A 36 -14.84 -14.11 34.16
CA ARG A 36 -15.43 -15.18 33.32
C ARG A 36 -14.93 -15.16 31.88
N CYS A 37 -14.67 -13.98 31.34
CA CYS A 37 -14.22 -13.79 29.95
C CYS A 37 -12.81 -14.30 29.68
N ASP A 38 -11.99 -14.43 30.72
CA ASP A 38 -10.63 -14.97 30.62
C ASP A 38 -10.62 -16.49 30.36
N ASN A 39 -11.72 -17.18 30.65
CA ASN A 39 -11.90 -18.58 30.29
C ASN A 39 -12.34 -18.69 28.80
N PRO A 40 -11.54 -19.32 27.92
CA PRO A 40 -11.89 -19.46 26.51
C PRO A 40 -13.11 -20.34 26.25
N ASP A 41 -13.44 -21.23 27.19
CA ASP A 41 -14.58 -22.15 27.12
C ASP A 41 -15.85 -21.56 27.77
N ALA A 42 -15.82 -20.29 28.17
CA ALA A 42 -16.96 -19.64 28.79
C ALA A 42 -18.15 -19.58 27.81
N ASN A 43 -19.31 -20.03 28.30
CA ASN A 43 -20.55 -19.96 27.53
C ASN A 43 -20.96 -18.48 27.37
N PRO A 44 -21.32 -18.01 26.16
CA PRO A 44 -21.85 -16.67 25.93
C PRO A 44 -22.97 -16.24 26.89
N ALA A 45 -23.78 -17.18 27.38
CA ALA A 45 -24.84 -16.89 28.34
C ALA A 45 -24.32 -16.46 29.73
N ASP A 46 -23.18 -17.00 30.17
CA ASP A 46 -22.63 -16.77 31.52
C ASP A 46 -22.00 -15.38 31.68
N ILE A 47 -21.80 -14.68 30.56
CA ILE A 47 -21.11 -13.38 30.48
C ILE A 47 -22.13 -12.23 30.33
N ARG A 48 -23.43 -12.56 30.22
CA ARG A 48 -24.49 -11.56 30.08
C ARG A 48 -24.57 -10.70 31.35
N PRO A 49 -24.43 -9.36 31.24
CA PRO A 49 -24.52 -8.46 32.38
C PRO A 49 -25.94 -8.41 32.91
N THR A 50 -26.11 -8.51 34.22
CA THR A 50 -27.42 -8.28 34.88
C THR A 50 -27.39 -7.09 35.82
N SER A 51 -26.21 -6.61 36.23
CA SER A 51 -26.10 -5.39 37.05
C SER A 51 -26.50 -4.14 36.24
N PRO A 52 -27.43 -3.29 36.74
CA PRO A 52 -27.94 -2.14 35.99
C PRO A 52 -26.86 -1.20 35.46
N ASN A 53 -25.89 -0.81 36.31
CA ASN A 53 -24.80 0.09 35.89
C ASN A 53 -23.88 -0.54 34.86
N THR A 54 -23.72 -1.87 34.92
CA THR A 54 -22.92 -2.60 33.94
C THR A 54 -23.68 -2.69 32.61
N VAL A 55 -24.97 -3.02 32.63
CA VAL A 55 -25.83 -3.02 31.43
C VAL A 55 -25.85 -1.64 30.77
N ASP A 56 -25.99 -0.57 31.56
CA ASP A 56 -25.98 0.80 31.05
C ASP A 56 -24.62 1.16 30.40
N ALA A 57 -23.49 0.66 30.93
CA ALA A 57 -22.17 0.84 30.32
C ALA A 57 -22.05 0.08 28.97
N PHE A 58 -22.60 -1.13 28.87
CA PHE A 58 -22.66 -1.88 27.61
C PHE A 58 -23.53 -1.16 26.58
N LEU A 59 -24.72 -0.67 26.97
CA LEU A 59 -25.60 0.10 26.12
C LEU A 59 -24.96 1.41 25.63
N ALA A 60 -24.27 2.13 26.52
CA ALA A 60 -23.58 3.38 26.20
C ALA A 60 -22.38 3.17 25.24
N THR A 61 -21.64 2.08 25.39
CA THR A 61 -20.50 1.76 24.52
C THR A 61 -20.87 0.98 23.27
N GLY A 62 -22.05 0.35 23.22
CA GLY A 62 -22.48 -0.51 22.12
C GLY A 62 -21.62 -1.76 21.91
N ILE A 63 -20.85 -2.19 22.92
CA ILE A 63 -20.02 -3.40 22.87
C ILE A 63 -20.90 -4.63 23.15
N ASP A 64 -20.68 -5.72 22.44
CA ASP A 64 -21.35 -7.00 22.75
C ASP A 64 -20.63 -7.71 23.92
N PRO A 65 -21.35 -8.27 24.92
CA PRO A 65 -20.74 -9.13 25.92
C PRO A 65 -19.99 -10.33 25.31
N THR A 66 -20.45 -10.86 24.17
CA THR A 66 -19.82 -12.02 23.51
C THR A 66 -18.48 -11.69 22.84
N GLU A 67 -18.23 -10.40 22.54
CA GLU A 67 -16.94 -9.91 22.01
C GLU A 67 -15.83 -9.89 23.07
N LEU A 68 -16.19 -10.04 24.35
CA LEU A 68 -15.24 -10.03 25.45
C LEU A 68 -14.65 -11.41 25.76
N ILE A 69 -15.24 -12.49 25.21
CA ILE A 69 -14.77 -13.87 25.41
C ILE A 69 -13.39 -14.02 24.82
N LYS A 70 -12.42 -14.50 25.60
CA LYS A 70 -11.09 -14.86 25.10
C LYS A 70 -11.18 -15.97 24.05
N ARG A 71 -10.42 -15.86 22.96
CA ARG A 71 -10.34 -16.89 21.91
C ARG A 71 -8.92 -17.40 21.82
N THR A 72 -8.74 -18.72 21.83
CA THR A 72 -7.43 -19.37 21.73
C THR A 72 -6.96 -19.41 20.27
N LYS A 73 -5.66 -19.66 20.06
CA LYS A 73 -5.07 -19.88 18.73
C LYS A 73 -5.79 -21.00 17.95
N GLU A 74 -6.25 -22.03 18.67
CA GLU A 74 -6.98 -23.18 18.10
C GLU A 74 -8.31 -22.76 17.45
N TRP A 75 -9.05 -21.86 18.11
CA TRP A 75 -10.30 -21.32 17.55
C TRP A 75 -10.09 -20.64 16.19
N PHE A 76 -8.98 -19.92 16.00
CA PHE A 76 -8.65 -19.29 14.71
C PHE A 76 -8.18 -20.31 13.68
N LYS A 77 -7.47 -21.37 14.09
CA LYS A 77 -7.11 -22.48 13.18
C LYS A 77 -8.33 -23.21 12.64
N GLU A 78 -9.34 -23.43 13.48
CA GLU A 78 -10.62 -24.03 13.05
C GLU A 78 -11.36 -23.18 12.01
N GLN A 79 -11.12 -21.87 11.97
CA GLN A 79 -11.64 -20.97 10.93
C GLN A 79 -10.86 -21.04 9.61
N GLY A 80 -9.83 -21.89 9.52
CA GLY A 80 -9.03 -22.13 8.31
C GLY A 80 -7.77 -21.27 8.21
N ASP A 81 -7.34 -20.61 9.29
CA ASP A 81 -6.10 -19.82 9.31
C ASP A 81 -4.85 -20.72 9.45
N ASP A 82 -3.78 -20.37 8.72
CA ASP A 82 -2.45 -20.98 8.91
C ASP A 82 -1.93 -20.72 10.35
N ASP A 83 -1.00 -21.52 10.87
CA ASP A 83 -0.50 -21.38 12.27
C ASP A 83 0.03 -19.97 12.58
N ASP A 84 0.81 -19.38 11.67
CA ASP A 84 1.31 -18.00 11.76
C ASP A 84 0.17 -16.96 11.71
N GLU A 85 -0.86 -17.20 10.90
CA GLU A 85 -1.99 -16.28 10.72
C GLU A 85 -2.94 -16.32 11.92
N ALA A 86 -3.14 -17.51 12.50
CA ALA A 86 -3.90 -17.74 13.71
C ALA A 86 -3.25 -17.07 14.93
N GLU A 87 -1.92 -17.06 15.01
CA GLU A 87 -1.18 -16.35 16.07
C GLU A 87 -1.42 -14.84 15.99
N ILE A 88 -1.23 -14.25 14.81
CA ILE A 88 -1.48 -12.83 14.56
C ILE A 88 -2.94 -12.45 14.86
N ALA A 89 -3.89 -13.31 14.45
CA ALA A 89 -5.31 -13.07 14.70
C ALA A 89 -5.65 -13.15 16.20
N CYS A 90 -5.07 -14.12 16.93
CA CYS A 90 -5.25 -14.29 18.36
C CYS A 90 -4.69 -13.09 19.14
N GLU A 91 -3.47 -12.65 18.84
CA GLU A 91 -2.84 -11.48 19.48
C GLU A 91 -3.64 -10.21 19.22
N TYR A 92 -4.06 -10.00 17.96
CA TYR A 92 -4.85 -8.82 17.58
C TYR A 92 -6.22 -8.81 18.27
N TYR A 93 -6.88 -9.97 18.33
CA TYR A 93 -8.16 -10.13 19.01
C TYR A 93 -8.02 -9.85 20.51
N GLU A 94 -6.97 -10.37 21.14
CA GLU A 94 -6.67 -10.14 22.56
C GLU A 94 -6.45 -8.65 22.85
N GLN A 95 -5.67 -7.96 22.02
CA GLN A 95 -5.46 -6.52 22.13
C GLN A 95 -6.80 -5.76 22.03
N CYS A 96 -7.62 -6.07 21.02
CA CYS A 96 -8.92 -5.42 20.85
C CYS A 96 -9.88 -5.73 22.01
N ARG A 97 -9.85 -6.95 22.55
CA ARG A 97 -10.63 -7.38 23.71
C ARG A 97 -10.26 -6.55 24.94
N MET A 98 -8.97 -6.42 25.23
CA MET A 98 -8.48 -5.63 26.36
C MET A 98 -8.85 -4.14 26.23
N GLU A 99 -8.76 -3.56 25.04
CA GLU A 99 -9.22 -2.18 24.77
C GLU A 99 -10.73 -2.03 25.04
N LYS A 100 -11.55 -3.00 24.62
CA LYS A 100 -13.00 -3.02 24.89
C LYS A 100 -13.31 -3.11 26.39
N ILE A 101 -12.62 -3.98 27.13
CA ILE A 101 -12.76 -4.14 28.59
C ILE A 101 -12.37 -2.84 29.32
N GLN A 102 -11.28 -2.19 28.92
CA GLN A 102 -10.86 -0.91 29.50
C GLN A 102 -11.91 0.18 29.27
N ARG A 103 -12.43 0.28 28.04
CA ARG A 103 -13.47 1.26 27.70
C ARG A 103 -14.75 1.02 28.51
N LEU A 104 -15.18 -0.23 28.65
CA LEU A 104 -16.36 -0.59 29.45
C LEU A 104 -16.18 -0.29 30.93
N THR A 105 -14.99 -0.60 31.48
CA THR A 105 -14.67 -0.30 32.87
C THR A 105 -14.72 1.20 33.14
N ALA A 106 -14.10 2.01 32.27
CA ALA A 106 -14.12 3.46 32.35
C ALA A 106 -15.55 4.03 32.24
N GLU A 107 -16.35 3.52 31.31
CA GLU A 107 -17.74 3.98 31.16
C GLU A 107 -18.60 3.63 32.38
N ARG A 108 -18.42 2.43 32.94
CA ARG A 108 -19.12 2.02 34.16
C ARG A 108 -18.73 2.90 35.34
N GLU A 109 -17.45 3.22 35.50
CA GLU A 109 -16.98 4.15 36.53
C GLU A 109 -17.58 5.55 36.34
N ALA A 110 -17.63 6.05 35.10
CA ALA A 110 -18.29 7.31 34.78
C ALA A 110 -19.78 7.31 35.16
N ILE A 111 -20.51 6.21 34.90
CA ILE A 111 -21.91 6.05 35.30
C ILE A 111 -22.06 6.05 36.83
N ILE A 112 -21.20 5.31 37.55
CA ILE A 112 -21.22 5.25 39.02
C ILE A 112 -20.95 6.63 39.65
N ASN A 113 -20.00 7.37 39.07
CA ASN A 113 -19.65 8.71 39.53
C ASN A 113 -20.70 9.78 39.13
N GLY A 114 -21.75 9.40 38.41
CA GLY A 114 -22.78 10.32 37.91
C GLY A 114 -22.32 11.22 36.75
N GLU A 115 -21.14 10.95 36.18
CA GLU A 115 -20.60 11.67 35.02
C GLU A 115 -21.12 11.11 33.68
N GLY A 116 -21.58 9.85 33.68
CA GLY A 116 -21.80 9.01 32.49
C GLY A 116 -23.11 9.20 31.72
N THR A 117 -24.06 10.04 32.15
CA THR A 117 -25.37 10.17 31.44
C THR A 117 -25.70 11.59 30.99
N GLY A 118 -24.75 12.53 31.04
CA GLY A 118 -25.00 13.95 30.79
C GLY A 118 -24.21 14.63 29.66
N LYS A 119 -23.24 13.96 29.02
CA LYS A 119 -22.29 14.63 28.10
C LYS A 119 -22.62 14.56 26.60
N GLY A 120 -23.68 13.85 26.19
CA GLY A 120 -23.91 13.53 24.77
C GLY A 120 -24.96 14.35 23.99
N LEU A 121 -25.95 14.95 24.62
CA LEU A 121 -27.03 15.67 23.91
C LEU A 121 -27.47 16.91 24.69
N GLY A 122 -27.03 18.09 24.22
CA GLY A 122 -27.76 19.33 24.39
C GLY A 122 -28.13 19.74 25.82
N ARG A 123 -27.18 19.78 26.75
CA ARG A 123 -27.37 20.47 28.04
C ARG A 123 -27.23 21.99 27.86
N THR A 124 -28.11 22.57 27.05
CA THR A 124 -28.42 24.01 26.95
C THR A 124 -29.94 24.18 26.95
N GLY A 125 -30.61 23.54 27.91
CA GLY A 125 -32.02 23.76 28.20
C GLY A 125 -32.16 23.83 29.71
N GLY A 126 -31.92 25.01 30.27
CA GLY A 126 -32.12 25.26 31.68
C GLY A 126 -33.56 24.93 32.07
N THR A 127 -33.69 24.03 33.04
CA THR A 127 -34.89 23.80 33.83
C THR A 127 -35.26 25.12 34.53
N LEU A 128 -36.00 26.00 33.85
CA LEU A 128 -36.62 27.15 34.49
C LEU A 128 -38.04 26.75 34.87
N GLY A 129 -38.25 26.61 36.18
CA GLY A 129 -39.57 26.51 36.77
C GLY A 129 -40.43 27.69 36.32
N TYR A 130 -41.48 27.39 35.58
CA TYR A 130 -42.48 28.33 35.13
C TYR A 130 -43.38 28.72 36.32
N THR A 131 -42.99 29.75 37.07
CA THR A 131 -43.93 30.50 37.91
C THR A 131 -44.53 31.60 37.05
N ALA A 132 -45.85 31.50 36.85
CA ALA A 132 -46.66 32.45 36.12
C ALA A 132 -46.54 33.88 36.72
N GLY A 133 -46.16 34.86 35.90
CA GLY A 133 -46.25 36.26 36.30
C GLY A 133 -45.63 37.23 35.29
N SER A 134 -46.46 38.18 34.84
CA SER A 134 -46.11 39.51 34.32
C SER A 134 -45.60 39.64 32.88
N GLY A 135 -46.29 40.51 32.11
CA GLY A 135 -46.05 40.85 30.70
C GLY A 135 -44.80 41.69 30.43
N GLU A 136 -43.78 41.63 31.28
CA GLU A 136 -42.48 42.29 31.10
C GLU A 136 -41.50 41.39 30.28
N ASP A 137 -41.87 40.13 30.06
CA ASP A 137 -41.07 39.06 29.44
C ASP A 137 -40.99 39.11 27.89
N GLN A 138 -41.66 40.06 27.22
CA GLN A 138 -41.61 40.13 25.76
C GLN A 138 -40.31 40.77 25.23
N VAL A 139 -39.78 41.76 25.96
CA VAL A 139 -38.51 42.44 25.63
C VAL A 139 -37.30 41.57 26.00
N GLU A 140 -37.38 40.83 27.12
CA GLU A 140 -36.33 39.86 27.47
C GLU A 140 -36.31 38.64 26.53
N ARG A 141 -37.47 38.21 26.02
CA ARG A 141 -37.53 37.21 24.95
C ARG A 141 -36.89 37.68 23.65
N GLU A 142 -37.08 38.94 23.26
CA GLU A 142 -36.38 39.49 22.09
C GLU A 142 -34.88 39.61 22.32
N ARG A 143 -34.45 40.03 23.52
CA ARG A 143 -33.03 40.06 23.89
C ARG A 143 -32.41 38.66 23.88
N ARG A 144 -33.10 37.64 24.40
CA ARG A 144 -32.67 36.24 24.34
C ARG A 144 -32.67 35.70 22.90
N ARG A 145 -33.63 36.07 22.05
CA ARG A 145 -33.61 35.70 20.63
C ARG A 145 -32.42 36.30 19.89
N LEU A 146 -32.10 37.56 20.15
CA LEU A 146 -30.92 38.23 19.58
C LEU A 146 -29.61 37.63 20.11
N GLU A 147 -29.56 37.25 21.39
CA GLU A 147 -28.38 36.57 21.95
C GLU A 147 -28.19 35.16 21.37
N VAL A 148 -29.28 34.40 21.19
CA VAL A 148 -29.26 33.10 20.51
C VAL A 148 -28.84 33.24 19.05
N SER A 149 -29.34 34.26 18.34
CA SER A 149 -28.93 34.56 16.97
C SER A 149 -27.44 34.94 16.89
N ARG A 150 -26.93 35.74 17.84
CA ARG A 150 -25.50 36.06 17.93
C ARG A 150 -24.64 34.83 18.25
N ARG A 151 -25.08 33.95 19.15
CA ARG A 151 -24.36 32.70 19.45
C ARG A 151 -24.32 31.78 18.24
N ARG A 152 -25.43 31.70 17.48
CA ARG A 152 -25.48 30.92 16.24
C ARG A 152 -24.53 31.47 15.18
N GLN A 153 -24.53 32.79 14.98
CA GLN A 153 -23.59 33.46 14.07
C GLN A 153 -22.13 33.29 14.51
N MET A 154 -21.84 33.34 15.82
CA MET A 154 -20.51 33.05 16.34
C MET A 154 -20.10 31.59 16.12
N GLN A 155 -21.01 30.63 16.30
CA GLN A 155 -20.73 29.22 16.02
C GLN A 155 -20.52 28.96 14.52
N GLU A 156 -21.27 29.62 13.65
CA GLU A 156 -21.08 29.55 12.19
C GLU A 156 -19.74 30.17 11.78
N LEU A 157 -19.35 31.30 12.38
CA LEU A 157 -18.02 31.90 12.21
C LEU A 157 -16.90 30.99 12.74
N GLU A 158 -17.09 30.38 13.90
CA GLU A 158 -16.11 29.46 14.50
C GLU A 158 -15.95 28.19 13.65
N GLN A 159 -17.05 27.65 13.09
CA GLN A 159 -17.00 26.56 12.12
C GLN A 159 -16.27 26.96 10.83
N ALA A 160 -16.51 28.17 10.31
CA ALA A 160 -15.81 28.68 9.13
C ALA A 160 -14.30 28.85 9.40
N VAL A 161 -13.93 29.41 10.55
CA VAL A 161 -12.53 29.56 10.99
C VAL A 161 -11.87 28.19 11.15
N ASN A 162 -12.54 27.22 11.77
CA ASN A 162 -12.03 25.86 11.93
C ASN A 162 -11.83 25.17 10.57
N TYR A 163 -12.72 25.42 9.60
CA TYR A 163 -12.56 24.91 8.24
C TYR A 163 -11.36 25.54 7.53
N GLU A 164 -11.16 26.86 7.65
CA GLU A 164 -9.98 27.53 7.09
C GLU A 164 -8.67 27.06 7.74
N VAL A 165 -8.64 26.88 9.06
CA VAL A 165 -7.48 26.34 9.78
C VAL A 165 -7.18 24.91 9.33
N MET A 166 -8.19 24.05 9.23
CA MET A 166 -8.01 22.67 8.75
C MET A 166 -7.54 22.61 7.28
N ARG A 167 -8.04 23.52 6.44
CA ARG A 167 -7.59 23.65 5.05
C ARG A 167 -6.14 24.11 4.97
N ALA A 168 -5.75 25.11 5.75
CA ALA A 168 -4.38 25.61 5.83
C ALA A 168 -3.41 24.54 6.37
N GLN A 169 -3.78 23.81 7.42
CA GLN A 169 -2.99 22.69 7.94
C GLN A 169 -2.82 21.56 6.91
N THR A 170 -3.86 21.30 6.12
CA THR A 170 -3.80 20.29 5.05
C THR A 170 -2.85 20.73 3.93
N GLN A 171 -2.90 22.00 3.53
CA GLN A 171 -1.96 22.58 2.57
C GLN A 171 -0.52 22.53 3.09
N GLN A 172 -0.28 22.94 4.34
CA GLN A 172 1.05 22.85 4.96
C GLN A 172 1.58 21.42 5.02
N LYS A 173 0.73 20.43 5.34
CA LYS A 173 1.11 19.01 5.32
C LYS A 173 1.45 18.52 3.91
N GLN A 174 0.74 18.99 2.88
CA GLN A 174 1.03 18.66 1.49
C GLN A 174 2.34 19.31 1.02
N GLU A 175 2.55 20.59 1.31
CA GLU A 175 3.80 21.29 1.02
C GLU A 175 5.00 20.65 1.73
N ALA A 176 4.86 20.28 3.00
CA ALA A 176 5.91 19.58 3.76
C ALA A 176 6.25 18.21 3.14
N LYS A 177 5.24 17.46 2.67
CA LYS A 177 5.46 16.21 1.94
C LYS A 177 6.18 16.44 0.62
N MET A 178 5.79 17.47 -0.15
CA MET A 178 6.44 17.82 -1.41
C MET A 178 7.90 18.23 -1.19
N ARG A 179 8.18 19.09 -0.19
CA ARG A 179 9.56 19.47 0.18
C ARG A 179 10.40 18.27 0.62
N ALA A 180 9.82 17.32 1.38
CA ALA A 180 10.53 16.11 1.79
C ALA A 180 10.85 15.19 0.60
N ILE A 181 9.96 15.11 -0.40
CA ILE A 181 10.19 14.38 -1.65
C ILE A 181 11.30 15.06 -2.46
N GLU A 182 11.25 16.39 -2.61
CA GLU A 182 12.29 17.18 -3.29
C GLU A 182 13.67 17.00 -2.64
N GLN A 183 13.74 17.06 -1.30
CA GLN A 183 14.98 16.81 -0.56
C GLN A 183 15.53 15.40 -0.80
N ARG A 184 14.67 14.37 -0.83
CA ARG A 184 15.09 13.00 -1.16
C ARG A 184 15.59 12.88 -2.60
N ILE A 185 14.95 13.55 -3.56
CA ILE A 185 15.38 13.59 -4.95
C ILE A 185 16.75 14.29 -5.06
N GLU A 186 16.94 15.39 -4.36
CA GLU A 186 18.19 16.15 -4.36
C GLU A 186 19.33 15.37 -3.68
N GLN A 187 19.06 14.66 -2.58
CA GLN A 187 20.01 13.74 -1.95
C GLN A 187 20.39 12.59 -2.89
N GLN A 188 19.41 11.98 -3.57
CA GLN A 188 19.68 10.93 -4.57
C GLN A 188 20.50 11.47 -5.75
N LYS A 189 20.26 12.72 -6.16
CA LYS A 189 21.03 13.39 -7.21
C LYS A 189 22.47 13.62 -6.75
N LYS A 190 22.69 14.13 -5.53
CA LYS A 190 24.03 14.30 -4.94
C LYS A 190 24.80 12.98 -4.85
N VAL A 191 24.15 11.89 -4.43
CA VAL A 191 24.77 10.55 -4.37
C VAL A 191 25.11 10.03 -5.77
N LYS A 192 24.25 10.26 -6.77
CA LYS A 192 24.54 9.90 -8.17
C LYS A 192 25.71 10.71 -8.72
N ASP A 193 25.75 12.01 -8.44
CA ASP A 193 26.82 12.91 -8.87
C ASP A 193 28.16 12.53 -8.21
N GLN A 194 28.15 12.17 -6.91
CA GLN A 194 29.31 11.64 -6.19
C GLN A 194 29.81 10.33 -6.80
N LYS A 195 28.92 9.35 -7.01
CA LYS A 195 29.30 8.08 -7.67
C LYS A 195 29.82 8.28 -9.09
N GLN A 196 29.26 9.25 -9.82
CA GLN A 196 29.72 9.58 -11.16
C GLN A 196 31.07 10.31 -11.14
N ALA A 197 31.34 11.13 -10.13
CA ALA A 197 32.64 11.74 -9.89
C ALA A 197 33.69 10.69 -9.51
N GLU A 198 33.39 9.79 -8.56
CA GLU A 198 34.24 8.66 -8.18
C GLU A 198 34.55 7.75 -9.37
N TRP A 199 33.54 7.46 -10.20
CA TRP A 199 33.73 6.71 -11.45
C TRP A 199 34.70 7.42 -12.41
N ARG A 200 34.57 8.75 -12.55
CA ARG A 200 35.48 9.56 -13.39
C ARG A 200 36.90 9.58 -12.84
N GLU A 201 37.07 9.62 -11.52
CA GLU A 201 38.39 9.54 -10.88
C GLU A 201 39.00 8.15 -11.02
N GLN A 202 38.22 7.08 -10.87
CA GLN A 202 38.68 5.71 -11.13
C GLN A 202 39.08 5.51 -12.59
N LEU A 203 38.38 6.15 -13.54
CA LEU A 203 38.76 6.14 -14.95
C LEU A 203 40.07 6.88 -15.19
N ARG A 204 40.26 8.04 -14.56
CA ARG A 204 41.52 8.80 -14.64
C ARG A 204 42.69 8.04 -14.02
N LEU A 205 42.47 7.34 -12.91
CA LEU A 205 43.48 6.48 -12.28
C LEU A 205 43.83 5.30 -13.17
N LYS A 206 42.84 4.63 -13.77
CA LYS A 206 43.09 3.57 -14.76
C LYS A 206 43.81 4.08 -16.00
N GLU A 207 43.51 5.30 -16.46
CA GLU A 207 44.20 5.93 -17.58
C GLU A 207 45.63 6.33 -17.22
N GLN A 208 45.89 6.78 -15.98
CA GLN A 208 47.24 7.06 -15.48
C GLN A 208 48.08 5.80 -15.35
N VAL A 209 47.52 4.72 -14.78
CA VAL A 209 48.20 3.42 -14.70
C VAL A 209 48.52 2.90 -16.09
N LYS A 210 47.59 3.01 -17.04
CA LYS A 210 47.81 2.60 -18.42
C LYS A 210 48.86 3.48 -19.12
N ARG A 211 48.88 4.79 -18.87
CA ARG A 211 49.95 5.69 -19.36
C ARG A 211 51.31 5.35 -18.76
N GLU A 212 51.39 4.92 -17.51
CA GLU A 212 52.65 4.49 -16.89
C GLU A 212 53.12 3.14 -17.42
N GLU A 213 52.20 2.21 -17.71
CA GLU A 213 52.50 0.95 -18.40
C GLU A 213 52.95 1.18 -19.85
N ASP A 214 52.24 2.04 -20.59
CA ASP A 214 52.60 2.44 -21.95
C ASP A 214 53.95 3.18 -21.97
N ALA A 215 54.24 4.04 -20.97
CA ALA A 215 55.53 4.72 -20.85
C ALA A 215 56.69 3.77 -20.49
N LYS A 216 56.43 2.69 -19.75
CA LYS A 216 57.43 1.63 -19.48
C LYS A 216 57.69 0.78 -20.72
N LEU A 217 56.64 0.41 -21.45
CA LEU A 217 56.76 -0.26 -22.75
C LEU A 217 57.45 0.63 -23.79
N GLU A 218 57.19 1.95 -23.78
CA GLU A 218 57.87 2.92 -24.63
C GLU A 218 59.33 3.12 -24.23
N ALA A 219 59.68 3.05 -22.94
CA ALA A 219 61.08 3.09 -22.50
C ALA A 219 61.87 1.83 -22.89
N GLU A 220 61.22 0.65 -22.91
CA GLU A 220 61.79 -0.59 -23.43
C GLU A 220 61.90 -0.59 -24.96
N ALA A 221 60.90 -0.04 -25.66
CA ALA A 221 60.93 0.18 -27.10
C ALA A 221 62.01 1.20 -27.51
N ARG A 222 62.22 2.27 -26.73
CA ARG A 222 63.29 3.26 -26.95
C ARG A 222 64.69 2.67 -26.80
N ARG A 223 64.90 1.65 -25.96
CA ARG A 223 66.18 0.92 -25.88
C ARG A 223 66.44 0.07 -27.12
N LEU A 224 65.40 -0.50 -27.71
CA LEU A 224 65.45 -1.22 -28.99
C LEU A 224 65.59 -0.28 -30.20
N GLU A 225 64.98 0.91 -30.14
CA GLU A 225 65.09 1.96 -31.16
C GLU A 225 66.45 2.65 -31.15
N THR A 226 67.13 2.84 -30.00
CA THR A 226 68.49 3.41 -29.97
C THR A 226 69.52 2.57 -30.75
N ILE A 227 69.25 1.28 -30.94
CA ILE A 227 70.08 0.36 -31.73
C ILE A 227 69.74 0.47 -33.23
N ARG A 228 68.46 0.60 -33.60
CA ARG A 228 68.02 0.78 -35.00
C ARG A 228 68.24 2.19 -35.55
N HIS A 229 68.15 3.21 -34.68
CA HIS A 229 68.30 4.63 -35.01
C HIS A 229 69.76 5.03 -35.30
N GLN A 230 70.77 4.23 -34.91
CA GLN A 230 72.15 4.45 -35.38
C GLN A 230 72.31 4.09 -36.87
N GLU A 231 71.47 3.19 -37.40
CA GLU A 231 71.47 2.77 -38.81
C GLU A 231 70.56 3.67 -39.67
N GLU A 232 69.44 4.16 -39.12
CA GLU A 232 68.50 5.06 -39.82
C GLU A 232 68.93 6.55 -39.83
N MET A 233 69.74 7.01 -38.86
CA MET A 233 70.22 8.42 -38.77
C MET A 233 71.13 8.88 -39.91
N ALA A 234 71.63 7.95 -40.73
CA ALA A 234 72.35 8.27 -41.96
C ALA A 234 71.41 8.59 -43.13
N GLN A 235 70.17 8.10 -43.12
CA GLN A 235 69.22 8.24 -44.24
C GLN A 235 68.12 9.28 -43.98
N ALA A 236 67.74 9.55 -42.71
CA ALA A 236 66.61 10.43 -42.39
C ALA A 236 66.95 11.93 -42.16
N ARG A 237 68.21 12.36 -42.29
CA ARG A 237 68.58 13.79 -42.20
C ARG A 237 68.13 14.62 -43.41
N ALA A 238 67.70 13.98 -44.50
CA ALA A 238 67.19 14.63 -45.72
C ALA A 238 65.69 14.97 -45.68
N GLU A 239 64.88 14.31 -44.85
CA GLU A 239 63.42 14.51 -44.80
C GLU A 239 62.97 15.43 -43.65
N ARG A 240 63.93 16.13 -43.03
CA ARG A 240 63.81 16.83 -41.74
C ARG A 240 62.79 17.97 -41.65
N GLU A 241 62.29 18.53 -42.75
CA GLU A 241 61.85 19.94 -42.72
C GLU A 241 60.38 20.22 -43.07
N GLU A 242 59.62 19.27 -43.62
CA GLU A 242 58.29 19.60 -44.17
C GLU A 242 57.13 19.54 -43.16
N GLU A 243 57.21 18.77 -42.07
CA GLU A 243 55.98 18.52 -41.29
C GLU A 243 55.71 19.56 -40.18
N LYS A 244 56.64 20.50 -39.95
CA LYS A 244 56.51 21.55 -38.91
C LYS A 244 55.47 22.62 -39.24
N ARG A 245 54.83 22.60 -40.42
CA ARG A 245 53.79 23.57 -40.82
C ARG A 245 52.36 23.20 -40.45
N ARG A 246 52.07 21.94 -40.04
CA ARG A 246 50.69 21.52 -39.68
C ARG A 246 50.26 21.83 -38.24
N LYS A 247 51.17 22.31 -37.38
CA LYS A 247 50.88 22.56 -35.95
C LYS A 247 50.19 23.90 -35.64
N LYS A 248 50.03 24.81 -36.61
CA LYS A 248 49.38 26.11 -36.38
C LYS A 248 47.85 26.10 -36.49
N GLU A 249 47.25 24.99 -36.90
CA GLU A 249 45.78 24.88 -37.12
C GLU A 249 44.99 24.40 -35.88
N ALA A 250 45.68 23.85 -34.86
CA ALA A 250 45.02 23.31 -33.67
C ALA A 250 44.53 24.38 -32.67
N ILE A 251 45.12 25.57 -32.70
CA ILE A 251 44.83 26.64 -31.72
C ILE A 251 43.53 27.41 -32.06
N MET A 252 43.12 27.42 -33.33
CA MET A 252 41.82 27.98 -33.76
C MET A 252 40.61 27.10 -33.37
N ARG A 253 40.83 25.83 -32.97
CA ARG A 253 39.74 24.89 -32.59
C ARG A 253 39.22 25.07 -31.17
N GLU A 254 39.88 25.89 -30.34
CA GLU A 254 39.45 26.08 -28.94
C GLU A 254 38.46 27.24 -28.78
N GLN A 255 38.53 28.28 -29.61
CA GLN A 255 37.55 29.38 -29.63
C GLN A 255 36.20 28.98 -30.27
N GLU A 256 36.18 27.88 -31.02
CA GLU A 256 34.97 27.28 -31.59
C GLU A 256 34.14 26.50 -30.54
N ARG A 257 34.75 26.07 -29.42
CA ARG A 257 34.07 25.25 -28.39
C ARG A 257 33.00 26.02 -27.61
N ARG A 258 33.15 27.34 -27.43
CA ARG A 258 32.15 28.17 -26.74
C ARG A 258 30.92 28.46 -27.61
N ARG A 259 31.07 28.63 -28.94
CA ARG A 259 29.94 28.75 -29.88
C ARG A 259 29.20 27.42 -30.10
N LYS A 260 29.92 26.29 -30.02
CA LYS A 260 29.34 24.93 -30.08
C LYS A 260 28.45 24.54 -28.89
N GLN A 261 28.62 25.13 -27.70
CA GLN A 261 27.77 24.80 -26.54
C GLN A 261 26.39 25.49 -26.57
N GLU A 262 26.27 26.63 -27.26
CA GLU A 262 24.98 27.29 -27.49
C GLU A 262 24.23 26.71 -28.69
N GLN A 263 24.95 26.31 -29.76
CA GLN A 263 24.40 25.53 -30.86
C GLN A 263 23.96 24.12 -30.41
N ALA A 264 24.67 23.47 -29.48
CA ALA A 264 24.31 22.14 -28.97
C ALA A 264 22.99 22.10 -28.19
N LYS A 265 22.52 23.20 -27.61
CA LYS A 265 21.20 23.27 -26.94
C LYS A 265 20.04 23.39 -27.95
N MET A 266 20.24 24.13 -29.04
CA MET A 266 19.28 24.21 -30.15
C MET A 266 19.33 22.96 -31.05
N GLU A 267 20.50 22.33 -31.18
CA GLU A 267 20.68 21.06 -31.87
C GLU A 267 20.15 19.88 -31.04
N THR A 268 20.23 19.85 -29.70
CA THR A 268 19.66 18.73 -28.93
C THR A 268 18.13 18.68 -29.01
N GLN A 269 17.47 19.83 -29.09
CA GLN A 269 16.03 19.89 -29.36
C GLN A 269 15.72 19.42 -30.80
N ARG A 270 16.52 19.85 -31.79
CA ARG A 270 16.37 19.47 -33.21
C ARG A 270 16.78 18.01 -33.49
N ILE A 271 17.71 17.45 -32.72
CA ILE A 271 18.21 16.07 -32.79
C ILE A 271 17.22 15.11 -32.15
N LEU A 272 16.46 15.50 -31.12
CA LEU A 272 15.38 14.65 -30.60
C LEU A 272 14.22 14.53 -31.60
N ASP A 273 13.86 15.63 -32.26
CA ASP A 273 12.85 15.64 -33.33
C ASP A 273 13.36 14.97 -34.63
N GLN A 274 14.65 15.14 -34.96
CA GLN A 274 15.30 14.42 -36.05
C GLN A 274 15.51 12.93 -35.72
N GLN A 275 15.76 12.53 -34.47
CA GLN A 275 15.90 11.11 -34.09
C GLN A 275 14.54 10.38 -34.16
N ALA A 276 13.44 11.07 -33.88
CA ALA A 276 12.11 10.52 -34.10
C ALA A 276 11.81 10.30 -35.61
N ALA A 277 12.18 11.26 -36.47
CA ALA A 277 12.02 11.15 -37.93
C ALA A 277 13.05 10.21 -38.59
N GLU A 278 14.28 10.17 -38.10
CA GLU A 278 15.39 9.36 -38.61
C GLU A 278 15.25 7.90 -38.16
N LEU A 279 14.62 7.60 -37.01
CA LEU A 279 14.18 6.23 -36.69
C LEU A 279 13.09 5.75 -37.64
N GLU A 280 12.17 6.61 -38.08
CA GLU A 280 11.14 6.27 -39.06
C GLU A 280 11.73 6.06 -40.47
N VAL A 281 12.67 6.92 -40.89
CA VAL A 281 13.40 6.79 -42.16
C VAL A 281 14.35 5.60 -42.13
N ARG A 282 15.06 5.34 -41.03
CA ARG A 282 15.98 4.20 -40.86
C ARG A 282 15.23 2.87 -40.74
N LYS A 283 13.99 2.87 -40.23
CA LYS A 283 13.09 1.71 -40.29
C LYS A 283 12.68 1.42 -41.74
N LYS A 284 12.32 2.44 -42.53
CA LYS A 284 12.02 2.30 -43.98
C LYS A 284 13.26 1.97 -44.83
N GLU A 285 14.44 2.47 -44.46
CA GLU A 285 15.71 2.19 -45.13
C GLU A 285 16.27 0.81 -44.75
N MET A 286 16.03 0.33 -43.52
CA MET A 286 16.34 -1.04 -43.12
C MET A 286 15.43 -2.03 -43.84
N GLU A 287 14.13 -1.74 -43.95
CA GLU A 287 13.20 -2.54 -44.77
C GLU A 287 13.57 -2.52 -46.27
N ARG A 288 14.07 -1.39 -46.80
CA ARG A 288 14.57 -1.32 -48.19
C ARG A 288 15.89 -2.08 -48.38
N LYS A 289 16.84 -1.94 -47.45
CA LYS A 289 18.13 -2.65 -47.46
C LYS A 289 17.96 -4.15 -47.19
N ASP A 290 16.95 -4.57 -46.45
CA ASP A 290 16.64 -5.98 -46.21
C ASP A 290 15.95 -6.59 -47.43
N ARG A 291 15.05 -5.86 -48.12
CA ARG A 291 14.53 -6.29 -49.44
C ARG A 291 15.62 -6.33 -50.52
N GLU A 292 16.54 -5.36 -50.52
CA GLU A 292 17.71 -5.35 -51.42
C GLU A 292 18.70 -6.48 -51.08
N ARG A 293 18.92 -6.80 -49.79
CA ARG A 293 19.74 -7.95 -49.36
C ARG A 293 19.07 -9.28 -49.69
N GLU A 294 17.76 -9.40 -49.58
CA GLU A 294 17.04 -10.60 -50.02
C GLU A 294 17.08 -10.78 -51.54
N LEU A 295 16.92 -9.71 -52.31
CA LEU A 295 17.07 -9.74 -53.77
C LEU A 295 18.52 -10.01 -54.21
N ALA A 296 19.51 -9.45 -53.52
CA ALA A 296 20.92 -9.73 -53.76
C ALA A 296 21.29 -11.16 -53.37
N LYS A 297 20.75 -11.68 -52.27
CA LYS A 297 20.94 -13.08 -51.85
C LYS A 297 20.30 -14.06 -52.83
N LYS A 298 19.12 -13.74 -53.39
CA LYS A 298 18.49 -14.52 -54.48
C LYS A 298 19.31 -14.46 -55.78
N ARG A 299 19.78 -13.29 -56.20
CA ARG A 299 20.66 -13.15 -57.38
C ARG A 299 22.01 -13.84 -57.18
N GLN A 300 22.58 -13.80 -55.99
CA GLN A 300 23.84 -14.49 -55.66
C GLN A 300 23.65 -16.00 -55.54
N GLN A 301 22.47 -16.47 -55.12
CA GLN A 301 22.08 -17.89 -55.18
C GLN A 301 21.88 -18.36 -56.62
N GLU A 302 21.29 -17.55 -57.50
CA GLU A 302 21.16 -17.85 -58.94
C GLU A 302 22.51 -17.86 -59.68
N ILE A 303 23.41 -16.92 -59.36
CA ILE A 303 24.77 -16.89 -59.91
C ILE A 303 25.56 -18.11 -59.42
N ARG A 304 25.51 -18.42 -58.11
CA ARG A 304 26.17 -19.62 -57.56
C ARG A 304 25.56 -20.92 -58.08
N ALA A 305 24.26 -20.96 -58.36
CA ALA A 305 23.62 -22.12 -58.98
C ALA A 305 24.15 -22.33 -60.41
N LYS A 306 24.23 -21.27 -61.22
CA LYS A 306 24.80 -21.32 -62.57
C LYS A 306 26.30 -21.62 -62.56
N GLU A 307 27.07 -21.08 -61.62
CA GLU A 307 28.49 -21.39 -61.45
C GLU A 307 28.72 -22.83 -60.99
N ASN A 308 27.87 -23.37 -60.10
CA ASN A 308 27.91 -24.78 -59.70
C ASN A 308 27.51 -25.73 -60.84
N GLU A 309 26.62 -25.29 -61.73
CA GLU A 309 26.21 -26.07 -62.91
C GLU A 309 27.32 -26.09 -63.97
N ILE A 310 27.99 -24.97 -64.20
CA ILE A 310 29.20 -24.88 -65.04
C ILE A 310 30.38 -25.63 -64.41
N ALA A 311 30.51 -25.61 -63.07
CA ALA A 311 31.54 -26.37 -62.36
C ALA A 311 31.26 -27.88 -62.37
N ARG A 312 29.99 -28.31 -62.33
CA ARG A 312 29.60 -29.71 -62.54
C ARG A 312 29.93 -30.17 -63.96
N GLN A 313 29.59 -29.38 -64.98
CA GLN A 313 29.94 -29.69 -66.37
C GLN A 313 31.45 -29.76 -66.59
N LYS A 314 32.22 -28.79 -66.06
CA LYS A 314 33.70 -28.82 -66.11
C LYS A 314 34.32 -29.94 -65.27
N ALA A 315 33.69 -30.38 -64.19
CA ALA A 315 34.15 -31.52 -63.40
C ALA A 315 33.85 -32.86 -64.09
N GLU A 316 32.72 -32.97 -64.79
CA GLU A 316 32.40 -34.12 -65.64
C GLU A 316 33.32 -34.20 -66.86
N GLU A 317 33.60 -33.07 -67.53
CA GLU A 317 34.59 -33.00 -68.61
C GLU A 317 36.00 -33.38 -68.12
N ARG A 318 36.40 -32.90 -66.94
CA ARG A 318 37.67 -33.33 -66.31
C ARG A 318 37.67 -34.80 -65.93
N ARG A 319 36.54 -35.36 -65.47
CA ARG A 319 36.41 -36.78 -65.14
C ARG A 319 36.53 -37.66 -66.38
N VAL A 320 35.95 -37.23 -67.50
CA VAL A 320 36.07 -37.89 -68.81
C VAL A 320 37.49 -37.76 -69.39
N GLN A 321 38.12 -36.58 -69.31
CA GLN A 321 39.52 -36.38 -69.70
C GLN A 321 40.50 -37.19 -68.83
N THR A 322 40.26 -37.30 -67.52
CA THR A 322 41.13 -38.06 -66.60
C THR A 322 40.98 -39.57 -66.81
N LEU A 323 39.79 -40.06 -67.17
CA LEU A 323 39.59 -41.47 -67.55
C LEU A 323 40.31 -41.81 -68.86
N LEU A 324 40.24 -40.94 -69.88
CA LEU A 324 40.97 -41.09 -71.14
C LEU A 324 42.50 -40.98 -70.97
N GLN A 325 42.98 -40.08 -70.10
CA GLN A 325 44.41 -39.93 -69.80
C GLN A 325 44.96 -41.08 -68.95
N ASN A 326 44.15 -41.66 -68.04
CA ASN A 326 44.56 -42.85 -67.27
C ASN A 326 44.62 -44.12 -68.13
N GLU A 327 43.73 -44.28 -69.11
CA GLU A 327 43.82 -45.38 -70.10
C GLU A 327 45.08 -45.26 -70.98
N ALA A 328 45.51 -44.04 -71.33
CA ALA A 328 46.76 -43.80 -72.06
C ALA A 328 48.01 -44.07 -71.19
N ARG A 329 47.98 -43.65 -69.92
CA ARG A 329 49.11 -43.78 -68.98
C ARG A 329 49.33 -45.22 -68.46
N LEU A 330 48.31 -46.06 -68.49
CA LEU A 330 48.40 -47.50 -68.20
C LEU A 330 49.01 -48.32 -69.35
N ARG A 331 49.03 -47.78 -70.58
CA ARG A 331 49.72 -48.40 -71.73
C ARG A 331 51.21 -48.07 -71.74
N GLU A 332 51.60 -46.84 -71.41
CA GLU A 332 53.03 -46.43 -71.35
C GLU A 332 53.79 -46.97 -70.11
N LYS A 333 53.10 -47.28 -69.00
CA LYS A 333 53.74 -47.78 -67.77
C LYS A 333 54.03 -49.29 -67.75
N LYS A 334 53.58 -50.05 -68.74
CA LYS A 334 53.89 -51.48 -68.84
C LYS A 334 55.28 -51.77 -69.43
N GLU A 335 55.93 -50.80 -70.06
CA GLU A 335 57.20 -51.02 -70.79
C GLU A 335 58.44 -50.43 -70.09
N LEU A 336 58.26 -49.55 -69.09
CA LEU A 336 59.38 -48.86 -68.42
C LEU A 336 59.68 -49.39 -67.00
N PHE A 337 58.98 -50.43 -66.53
CA PHE A 337 59.14 -50.98 -65.18
C PHE A 337 60.22 -52.06 -65.07
N GLU A 338 60.44 -52.87 -66.10
CA GLU A 338 61.35 -54.03 -66.03
C GLU A 338 62.85 -53.66 -66.08
N ALA A 339 63.21 -52.47 -66.58
CA ALA A 339 64.61 -52.08 -66.77
C ALA A 339 65.22 -51.32 -65.57
N ARG A 340 64.42 -50.90 -64.58
CA ARG A 340 64.88 -50.06 -63.45
C ARG A 340 64.99 -50.82 -62.12
N GLU A 341 64.62 -52.10 -62.10
CA GLU A 341 64.41 -52.88 -60.88
C GLU A 341 65.70 -53.45 -60.27
N ARG A 342 66.79 -53.65 -61.05
CA ARG A 342 67.96 -54.39 -60.53
C ARG A 342 69.10 -53.56 -59.94
N LEU A 343 69.11 -52.24 -60.12
CA LEU A 343 70.13 -51.34 -59.53
C LEU A 343 69.58 -50.43 -58.42
N ALA A 344 68.27 -50.44 -58.21
CA ALA A 344 67.61 -49.72 -57.11
C ALA A 344 67.65 -50.54 -55.79
N ASP A 345 67.60 -51.87 -55.87
CA ASP A 345 67.41 -52.77 -54.72
C ASP A 345 68.54 -52.75 -53.67
N GLU A 346 69.80 -52.57 -54.05
CA GLU A 346 70.91 -52.55 -53.07
C GLU A 346 71.09 -51.17 -52.40
N ARG A 347 70.82 -50.08 -53.13
CA ARG A 347 70.74 -48.72 -52.54
C ARG A 347 69.49 -48.55 -51.68
N LEU A 348 68.42 -49.29 -51.98
CA LEU A 348 67.18 -49.31 -51.20
C LEU A 348 67.35 -50.07 -49.88
N ARG A 349 68.10 -51.18 -49.80
CA ARG A 349 68.22 -51.95 -48.54
C ARG A 349 68.97 -51.21 -47.41
N ILE A 350 70.06 -50.52 -47.73
CA ILE A 350 70.81 -49.72 -46.74
C ILE A 350 70.00 -48.49 -46.32
N LYS A 351 69.42 -47.76 -47.29
CA LYS A 351 68.51 -46.66 -46.97
C LYS A 351 67.21 -47.13 -46.30
N ALA A 352 66.71 -48.33 -46.56
CA ALA A 352 65.47 -48.85 -45.98
C ALA A 352 65.64 -49.23 -44.51
N ILE A 353 66.81 -49.74 -44.10
CA ILE A 353 67.09 -50.03 -42.67
C ILE A 353 67.27 -48.72 -41.89
N GLU A 354 68.00 -47.76 -42.45
CA GLU A 354 68.22 -46.43 -41.86
C GLU A 354 66.91 -45.61 -41.83
N LEU A 355 66.10 -45.70 -42.89
CA LEU A 355 64.76 -45.12 -42.96
C LEU A 355 63.79 -45.85 -42.03
N GLN A 356 63.88 -47.18 -41.85
CA GLN A 356 63.04 -47.92 -40.89
C GLN A 356 63.37 -47.57 -39.45
N GLN A 357 64.65 -47.36 -39.10
CA GLN A 357 65.03 -46.91 -37.76
C GLN A 357 64.62 -45.46 -37.52
N GLN A 358 64.81 -44.56 -38.49
CA GLN A 358 64.33 -43.17 -38.40
C GLN A 358 62.81 -43.07 -38.45
N GLU A 359 62.11 -43.93 -39.19
CA GLU A 359 60.64 -44.01 -39.22
C GLU A 359 60.11 -44.64 -37.94
N ALA A 360 60.78 -45.63 -37.35
CA ALA A 360 60.41 -46.18 -36.05
C ALA A 360 60.62 -45.16 -34.92
N GLU A 361 61.72 -44.40 -34.94
CA GLU A 361 61.92 -43.29 -34.00
C GLU A 361 60.94 -42.13 -34.23
N LYS A 362 60.64 -41.78 -35.49
CA LYS A 362 59.61 -40.79 -35.82
C LYS A 362 58.24 -41.28 -35.38
N ARG A 363 57.87 -42.54 -35.62
CA ARG A 363 56.61 -43.14 -35.13
C ARG A 363 56.54 -43.14 -33.62
N LYS A 364 57.59 -43.53 -32.90
CA LYS A 364 57.61 -43.44 -31.42
C LYS A 364 57.48 -41.99 -30.93
N ARG A 365 58.12 -41.02 -31.59
CA ARG A 365 57.99 -39.58 -31.27
C ARG A 365 56.60 -39.04 -31.63
N GLU A 366 56.01 -39.50 -32.72
CA GLU A 366 54.65 -39.15 -33.16
C GLU A 366 53.59 -39.78 -32.26
N GLU A 367 53.77 -41.03 -31.84
CA GLU A 367 52.96 -41.72 -30.84
C GLU A 367 53.06 -41.01 -29.48
N HIS A 368 54.26 -40.65 -29.02
CA HIS A 368 54.44 -39.89 -27.78
C HIS A 368 53.76 -38.51 -27.87
N LYS A 369 53.92 -37.81 -28.99
CA LYS A 369 53.22 -36.53 -29.25
C LYS A 369 51.71 -36.71 -29.32
N ALA A 370 51.20 -37.79 -29.93
CA ALA A 370 49.78 -38.09 -30.01
C ALA A 370 49.19 -38.44 -28.65
N LEU A 371 49.95 -39.16 -27.81
CA LEU A 371 49.57 -39.53 -26.45
C LEU A 371 49.58 -38.30 -25.53
N GLU A 372 50.58 -37.41 -25.65
CA GLU A 372 50.59 -36.10 -24.99
C GLU A 372 49.43 -35.21 -25.45
N GLN A 373 49.10 -35.19 -26.75
CA GLN A 373 47.97 -34.43 -27.28
C GLN A 373 46.65 -34.98 -26.75
N ARG A 374 46.49 -36.31 -26.68
CA ARG A 374 45.32 -36.95 -26.06
C ARG A 374 45.21 -36.60 -24.57
N GLN A 375 46.30 -36.70 -23.81
CA GLN A 375 46.31 -36.31 -22.40
C GLN A 375 45.99 -34.83 -22.20
N LYS A 376 46.54 -33.94 -23.03
CA LYS A 376 46.21 -32.50 -23.02
C LYS A 376 44.74 -32.24 -23.35
N PHE A 377 44.19 -32.97 -24.32
CA PHE A 377 42.78 -32.87 -24.70
C PHE A 377 41.85 -33.40 -23.61
N GLU A 378 42.16 -34.54 -23.00
CA GLU A 378 41.40 -35.10 -21.87
C GLU A 378 41.45 -34.17 -20.65
N LEU A 379 42.61 -33.58 -20.36
CA LEU A 379 42.77 -32.63 -19.27
C LEU A 379 41.98 -31.33 -19.56
N ALA A 380 42.00 -30.84 -20.80
CA ALA A 380 41.17 -29.73 -21.23
C ALA A 380 39.66 -30.03 -21.13
N GLN A 381 39.22 -31.25 -21.50
CA GLN A 381 37.84 -31.69 -21.32
C GLN A 381 37.43 -31.77 -19.84
N LYS A 382 38.31 -32.27 -18.97
CA LYS A 382 38.07 -32.29 -17.51
C LYS A 382 37.92 -30.87 -16.96
N ILE A 383 38.82 -29.96 -17.31
CA ILE A 383 38.73 -28.55 -16.89
C ILE A 383 37.43 -27.91 -17.36
N GLU A 384 37.01 -28.15 -18.61
CA GLU A 384 35.77 -27.58 -19.12
C GLU A 384 34.54 -28.22 -18.45
N ALA A 385 34.55 -29.53 -18.19
CA ALA A 385 33.51 -30.21 -17.43
C ALA A 385 33.40 -29.66 -16.00
N ASP A 386 34.53 -29.48 -15.31
CA ASP A 386 34.59 -28.89 -13.97
C ASP A 386 34.11 -27.44 -13.96
N ARG A 387 34.46 -26.66 -14.98
CA ARG A 387 33.98 -25.28 -15.15
C ARG A 387 32.47 -25.25 -15.36
N VAL A 388 31.94 -26.08 -16.25
CA VAL A 388 30.50 -26.21 -16.49
C VAL A 388 29.79 -26.63 -15.22
N GLN A 389 30.33 -27.59 -14.48
CA GLN A 389 29.76 -28.05 -13.21
C GLN A 389 29.80 -26.95 -12.14
N SER A 390 30.88 -26.17 -12.05
CA SER A 390 30.98 -25.01 -11.17
C SER A 390 29.94 -23.95 -11.51
N ILE A 391 29.71 -23.68 -12.80
CA ILE A 391 28.68 -22.75 -13.26
C ILE A 391 27.29 -23.26 -12.89
N LYS A 392 27.00 -24.55 -13.11
CA LYS A 392 25.72 -25.18 -12.73
C LYS A 392 25.48 -25.11 -11.22
N ASN A 393 26.48 -25.43 -10.41
CA ASN A 393 26.38 -25.36 -8.95
C ASN A 393 26.12 -23.92 -8.48
N LYS A 394 26.85 -22.93 -9.02
CA LYS A 394 26.62 -21.51 -8.72
C LYS A 394 25.22 -21.04 -9.15
N ALA A 395 24.70 -21.54 -10.26
CA ALA A 395 23.33 -21.25 -10.70
C ALA A 395 22.30 -21.85 -9.74
N ALA A 396 22.45 -23.12 -9.37
CA ALA A 396 21.57 -23.81 -8.43
C ALA A 396 21.58 -23.17 -7.03
N GLU A 397 22.74 -22.73 -6.53
CA GLU A 397 22.85 -21.98 -5.27
C GLU A 397 22.12 -20.64 -5.33
N LYS A 398 22.25 -19.90 -6.44
CA LYS A 398 21.52 -18.64 -6.65
C LYS A 398 20.02 -18.88 -6.71
N GLU A 399 19.58 -19.91 -7.41
CA GLU A 399 18.17 -20.28 -7.50
C GLU A 399 17.60 -20.65 -6.13
N ARG A 400 18.32 -21.44 -5.33
CA ARG A 400 17.95 -21.73 -3.93
C ARG A 400 17.83 -20.46 -3.09
N LYS A 401 18.77 -19.52 -3.20
CA LYS A 401 18.71 -18.23 -2.49
C LYS A 401 17.49 -17.39 -2.92
N LEU A 402 17.21 -17.35 -4.22
CA LEU A 402 16.04 -16.64 -4.75
C LEU A 402 14.73 -17.31 -4.31
N ALA A 403 14.68 -18.65 -4.29
CA ALA A 403 13.51 -19.39 -3.82
C ALA A 403 13.24 -19.15 -2.32
N MET A 404 14.27 -19.16 -1.48
CA MET A 404 14.13 -18.81 -0.05
C MET A 404 13.63 -17.38 0.12
N ALA A 405 14.22 -16.41 -0.59
CA ALA A 405 13.78 -15.01 -0.53
C ALA A 405 12.35 -14.81 -1.05
N ALA A 406 11.94 -15.56 -2.08
CA ALA A 406 10.57 -15.54 -2.58
C ALA A 406 9.58 -16.13 -1.56
N GLN A 407 9.95 -17.22 -0.88
CA GLN A 407 9.15 -17.82 0.19
C GLN A 407 8.99 -16.88 1.38
N GLU A 408 10.06 -16.20 1.80
CA GLU A 408 10.01 -15.19 2.86
C GLU A 408 9.09 -14.03 2.49
N ARG A 409 9.21 -13.49 1.28
CA ARG A 409 8.31 -12.43 0.78
C ARG A 409 6.86 -12.90 0.73
N ALA A 410 6.61 -14.13 0.31
CA ALA A 410 5.25 -14.69 0.28
C ALA A 410 4.66 -14.80 1.69
N ARG A 411 5.46 -15.24 2.69
CA ARG A 411 5.06 -15.27 4.10
C ARG A 411 4.77 -13.87 4.64
N GLU A 412 5.63 -12.88 4.36
CA GLU A 412 5.39 -11.49 4.77
C GLU A 412 4.11 -10.89 4.14
N LEU A 413 3.87 -11.17 2.86
CA LEU A 413 2.68 -10.70 2.17
C LEU A 413 1.41 -11.32 2.75
N LYS A 414 1.44 -12.61 3.10
CA LYS A 414 0.35 -13.29 3.82
C LYS A 414 0.08 -12.60 5.18
N LYS A 415 1.12 -12.39 5.99
CA LYS A 415 1.01 -11.68 7.29
C LYS A 415 0.39 -10.29 7.14
N LYS A 416 0.87 -9.50 6.18
CA LYS A 416 0.33 -8.16 5.90
C LYS A 416 -1.12 -8.20 5.39
N LYS A 417 -1.47 -9.18 4.57
CA LYS A 417 -2.84 -9.37 4.09
C LYS A 417 -3.78 -9.67 5.26
N LYS A 418 -3.38 -10.58 6.15
CA LYS A 418 -4.14 -10.93 7.36
C LYS A 418 -4.33 -9.73 8.28
N GLN A 419 -3.28 -8.96 8.54
CA GLN A 419 -3.36 -7.72 9.33
C GLN A 419 -4.38 -6.72 8.75
N LYS A 420 -4.33 -6.48 7.43
CA LYS A 420 -5.30 -5.60 6.76
C LYS A 420 -6.74 -6.12 6.86
N GLU A 421 -6.93 -7.43 6.75
CA GLU A 421 -8.25 -8.05 6.91
C GLU A 421 -8.78 -7.85 8.34
N LEU A 422 -7.94 -8.05 9.36
CA LEU A 422 -8.28 -7.81 10.76
C LEU A 422 -8.63 -6.34 11.02
N GLU A 423 -7.87 -5.39 10.45
CA GLU A 423 -8.19 -3.96 10.52
C GLU A 423 -9.53 -3.62 9.85
N GLN A 424 -9.83 -4.22 8.70
CA GLN A 424 -11.12 -4.04 8.02
C GLN A 424 -12.27 -4.61 8.87
N ARG A 425 -12.11 -5.81 9.43
CA ARG A 425 -13.08 -6.39 10.36
C ARG A 425 -13.30 -5.47 11.58
N ARG A 426 -12.23 -4.94 12.18
CA ARG A 426 -12.33 -3.97 13.28
C ARG A 426 -13.13 -2.71 12.89
N LYS A 427 -12.93 -2.18 11.67
CA LYS A 427 -13.72 -1.03 11.19
C LYS A 427 -15.21 -1.36 11.10
N LEU A 428 -15.56 -2.54 10.58
CA LEU A 428 -16.94 -3.00 10.52
C LEU A 428 -17.53 -3.20 11.92
N GLU A 429 -16.76 -3.77 12.86
CA GLU A 429 -17.17 -3.88 14.27
C GLU A 429 -17.44 -2.51 14.90
N ILE A 430 -16.58 -1.51 14.66
CA ILE A 430 -16.79 -0.14 15.15
C ILE A 430 -18.08 0.47 14.60
N VAL A 431 -18.38 0.23 13.32
CA VAL A 431 -19.64 0.69 12.70
C VAL A 431 -20.85 0.00 13.34
N SER A 432 -20.77 -1.32 13.58
CA SER A 432 -21.82 -2.05 14.30
C SER A 432 -22.02 -1.54 15.74
N GLN A 433 -20.94 -1.29 16.47
CA GLN A 433 -20.98 -0.67 17.80
C GLN A 433 -21.65 0.71 17.75
N HIS A 434 -21.32 1.54 16.77
CA HIS A 434 -21.97 2.83 16.58
C HIS A 434 -23.47 2.68 16.27
N HIS A 435 -23.87 1.73 15.44
CA HIS A 435 -25.29 1.46 15.19
C HIS A 435 -26.05 1.06 16.45
N ARG A 436 -25.44 0.22 17.32
CA ARG A 436 -26.01 -0.14 18.63
C ARG A 436 -26.12 1.06 19.57
N GLN A 437 -25.09 1.91 19.65
CA GLN A 437 -25.15 3.15 20.41
C GLN A 437 -26.27 4.07 19.91
N GLN A 438 -26.42 4.24 18.59
CA GLN A 438 -27.48 5.06 18.02
C GLN A 438 -28.87 4.49 18.29
N ALA A 439 -29.04 3.17 18.21
CA ALA A 439 -30.29 2.51 18.58
C ALA A 439 -30.65 2.78 20.05
N TRP A 440 -29.67 2.69 20.95
CA TRP A 440 -29.85 3.02 22.37
C TRP A 440 -30.23 4.49 22.58
N ILE A 441 -29.54 5.42 21.93
CA ILE A 441 -29.86 6.86 22.01
C ILE A 441 -31.28 7.15 21.52
N ARG A 442 -31.71 6.50 20.43
CA ARG A 442 -33.09 6.62 19.92
C ARG A 442 -34.09 6.12 20.96
N GLU A 443 -33.85 4.95 21.54
CA GLU A 443 -34.72 4.37 22.58
C GLU A 443 -34.82 5.29 23.80
N GLN A 444 -33.70 5.83 24.30
CA GLN A 444 -33.72 6.84 25.37
C GLN A 444 -34.51 8.10 25.00
N THR A 445 -34.41 8.52 23.74
CA THR A 445 -35.15 9.69 23.25
C THR A 445 -36.64 9.41 23.17
N LEU A 446 -37.05 8.22 22.72
CA LEU A 446 -38.43 7.78 22.69
C LEU A 446 -39.02 7.70 24.11
N GLN A 447 -38.28 7.13 25.07
CA GLN A 447 -38.70 7.09 26.48
C GLN A 447 -38.88 8.49 27.06
N LYS A 448 -37.96 9.43 26.78
CA LYS A 448 -38.12 10.84 27.19
C LYS A 448 -39.36 11.49 26.58
N ILE A 449 -39.62 11.25 25.30
CA ILE A 449 -40.83 11.75 24.64
C ILE A 449 -42.08 11.17 25.32
N GLN A 450 -42.09 9.87 25.61
CA GLN A 450 -43.19 9.21 26.32
C GLN A 450 -43.43 9.83 27.71
N ASP A 451 -42.38 9.96 28.51
CA ASP A 451 -42.46 10.59 29.84
C ASP A 451 -42.97 12.04 29.78
N GLU A 452 -42.51 12.82 28.80
CA GLU A 452 -42.99 14.20 28.59
C GLU A 452 -44.44 14.23 28.12
N THR A 453 -44.86 13.31 27.26
CA THR A 453 -46.25 13.18 26.84
C THR A 453 -47.15 12.78 28.00
N ASP A 454 -46.74 11.84 28.84
CA ASP A 454 -47.50 11.39 30.02
C ASP A 454 -47.63 12.52 31.05
N ARG A 455 -46.56 13.29 31.27
CA ARG A 455 -46.62 14.50 32.10
C ARG A 455 -47.57 15.53 31.51
N ALA A 456 -47.54 15.76 30.20
CA ALA A 456 -48.45 16.68 29.54
C ALA A 456 -49.91 16.23 29.65
N PHE A 457 -50.18 14.92 29.51
CA PHE A 457 -51.50 14.33 29.75
C PHE A 457 -51.93 14.47 31.20
N ALA A 458 -51.06 14.21 32.17
CA ALA A 458 -51.35 14.38 33.60
C ALA A 458 -51.69 15.85 33.93
N ILE A 459 -50.94 16.81 33.39
CA ILE A 459 -51.21 18.24 33.55
C ILE A 459 -52.57 18.61 32.92
N LYS A 460 -52.86 18.09 31.72
CA LYS A 460 -54.13 18.34 31.04
C LYS A 460 -55.32 17.75 31.80
N SER A 461 -55.18 16.53 32.35
CA SER A 461 -56.19 15.90 33.20
C SER A 461 -56.43 16.73 34.47
N ALA A 462 -55.36 17.11 35.17
CA ALA A 462 -55.45 17.95 36.37
C ALA A 462 -56.12 19.31 36.07
N GLN A 463 -55.83 19.92 34.92
CA GLN A 463 -56.51 21.15 34.49
C GLN A 463 -58.00 20.93 34.20
N GLN A 464 -58.38 19.80 33.60
CA GLN A 464 -59.78 19.46 33.34
C GLN A 464 -60.55 19.24 34.65
N GLU A 465 -59.97 18.49 35.59
CA GLU A 465 -60.53 18.31 36.94
C GLU A 465 -60.69 19.65 37.66
N LEU A 466 -59.70 20.53 37.58
CA LEU A 466 -59.78 21.86 38.21
C LEU A 466 -60.86 22.74 37.57
N ARG A 467 -61.08 22.62 36.25
CA ARG A 467 -62.20 23.28 35.56
C ARG A 467 -63.55 22.69 35.97
N GLN A 468 -63.66 21.36 36.14
CA GLN A 468 -64.88 20.71 36.64
C GLN A 468 -65.20 21.17 38.06
N LYS A 469 -64.21 21.13 38.97
CA LYS A 469 -64.34 21.65 40.34
C LYS A 469 -64.78 23.12 40.37
N ARG A 470 -64.25 23.97 39.47
CA ARG A 470 -64.72 25.37 39.35
C ARG A 470 -66.17 25.47 38.88
N ARG A 471 -66.60 24.62 37.94
CA ARG A 471 -68.01 24.59 37.48
C ARG A 471 -68.93 24.13 38.60
N GLU A 472 -68.56 23.08 39.33
CA GLU A 472 -69.29 22.56 40.48
C GLU A 472 -69.39 23.59 41.60
N ALA A 473 -68.27 24.22 41.99
CA ALA A 473 -68.26 25.27 43.01
C ALA A 473 -69.09 26.50 42.59
N ASN A 474 -69.03 26.90 41.31
CA ASN A 474 -69.87 27.99 40.79
C ASN A 474 -71.36 27.61 40.79
N LEU A 475 -71.69 26.38 40.43
CA LEU A 475 -73.06 25.86 40.49
C LEU A 475 -73.57 25.82 41.94
N GLU A 476 -72.76 25.32 42.86
CA GLU A 476 -73.06 25.28 44.29
C GLU A 476 -73.26 26.68 44.87
N ALA A 477 -72.37 27.63 44.56
CA ALA A 477 -72.52 29.03 44.96
C ALA A 477 -73.80 29.65 44.36
N SER A 478 -74.17 29.31 43.13
CA SER A 478 -75.42 29.75 42.51
C SER A 478 -76.65 29.16 43.21
N MET A 479 -76.62 27.87 43.58
CA MET A 479 -77.69 27.22 44.35
C MET A 479 -77.82 27.83 45.75
N GLN A 480 -76.70 28.13 46.42
CA GLN A 480 -76.69 28.80 47.71
C GLN A 480 -77.28 30.21 47.63
N ARG A 481 -76.93 30.99 46.60
CA ARG A 481 -77.54 32.30 46.33
C ARG A 481 -79.05 32.19 46.10
N PHE A 482 -79.48 31.24 45.29
CA PHE A 482 -80.91 31.01 45.03
C PHE A 482 -81.65 30.62 46.32
N ALA A 483 -81.09 29.71 47.13
CA ALA A 483 -81.67 29.34 48.42
C ALA A 483 -81.73 30.51 49.41
N ALA A 484 -80.72 31.39 49.42
CA ALA A 484 -80.73 32.60 50.24
C ALA A 484 -81.81 33.59 49.76
N LEU A 485 -81.97 33.77 48.44
CA LEU A 485 -83.03 34.60 47.85
C LEU A 485 -84.42 34.05 48.18
N GLN A 486 -84.64 32.73 48.04
CA GLN A 486 -85.90 32.10 48.45
C GLN A 486 -86.21 32.32 49.93
N LYS A 487 -85.22 32.18 50.81
CA LYS A 487 -85.41 32.48 52.25
C LYS A 487 -85.74 33.94 52.51
N LEU A 488 -85.13 34.88 51.78
CA LEU A 488 -85.48 36.31 51.87
C LEU A 488 -86.90 36.58 51.36
N GLU A 489 -87.30 35.92 50.29
CA GLU A 489 -88.67 35.99 49.73
C GLU A 489 -89.70 35.41 50.73
N GLU A 490 -89.41 34.29 51.37
CA GLU A 490 -90.24 33.73 52.45
C GLU A 490 -90.40 34.70 53.64
N VAL A 491 -89.34 35.44 54.00
CA VAL A 491 -89.39 36.46 55.06
C VAL A 491 -90.20 37.69 54.61
N GLN A 492 -90.13 38.09 53.35
CA GLN A 492 -90.96 39.17 52.80
C GLN A 492 -92.45 38.77 52.72
N ILE A 493 -92.76 37.53 52.30
CA ILE A 493 -94.13 37.01 52.19
C ILE A 493 -94.77 36.82 53.58
N LYS A 494 -93.99 36.46 54.61
CA LYS A 494 -94.51 36.29 55.98
C LYS A 494 -94.82 37.59 56.72
N GLY A 495 -94.57 38.75 56.10
CA GLY A 495 -94.88 40.04 56.71
C GLY A 495 -93.95 40.36 57.88
N ILE A 496 -93.18 41.43 57.74
CA ILE A 496 -92.38 41.96 58.84
C ILE A 496 -93.33 42.72 59.78
N ASP A 497 -93.66 42.09 60.91
CA ASP A 497 -93.89 42.80 62.16
C ASP A 497 -92.52 43.36 62.61
N ILE A 498 -92.47 44.68 62.83
CA ILE A 498 -91.27 45.53 62.85
C ILE A 498 -90.36 45.34 64.09
N GLU A 499 -90.59 44.33 64.95
CA GLU A 499 -89.87 44.22 66.24
C GLU A 499 -88.62 43.33 66.24
N ASN A 500 -88.20 42.71 65.13
CA ASN A 500 -87.06 41.77 65.11
C ASN A 500 -85.93 42.09 64.11
N ALA A 501 -85.68 43.38 63.85
CA ALA A 501 -84.62 43.83 62.94
C ALA A 501 -83.19 43.38 63.38
N ASP A 502 -82.97 43.19 64.69
CA ASP A 502 -81.65 42.81 65.24
C ASP A 502 -81.23 41.37 64.89
N ASN A 503 -82.18 40.48 64.57
CA ASN A 503 -81.86 39.10 64.19
C ASN A 503 -81.34 38.98 62.74
N ILE A 504 -81.70 39.92 61.85
CA ILE A 504 -81.32 39.88 60.44
C ILE A 504 -79.83 40.21 60.25
N ALA A 505 -79.29 41.17 61.01
CA ALA A 505 -77.87 41.51 61.00
C ALA A 505 -76.97 40.32 61.41
N SER A 506 -77.44 39.49 62.35
CA SER A 506 -76.70 38.29 62.81
C SER A 506 -76.67 37.15 61.78
N LEU A 507 -77.64 37.11 60.86
CA LEU A 507 -77.76 36.08 59.83
C LEU A 507 -76.93 36.40 58.59
N THR A 508 -76.83 37.68 58.22
CA THR A 508 -75.94 38.13 57.14
C THR A 508 -74.47 37.91 57.50
N ASP A 509 -74.07 38.12 58.76
CA ASP A 509 -72.70 37.85 59.23
C ASP A 509 -72.35 36.35 59.24
N LYS A 510 -73.33 35.46 59.47
CA LYS A 510 -73.12 34.00 59.41
C LYS A 510 -73.06 33.44 57.99
N VAL A 511 -73.68 34.10 57.01
CA VAL A 511 -73.73 33.63 55.61
C VAL A 511 -72.58 34.19 54.78
N PHE A 512 -72.09 35.39 55.08
CA PHE A 512 -71.03 36.05 54.31
C PHE A 512 -69.66 36.11 54.98
N SER A 513 -69.50 35.58 56.20
CA SER A 513 -68.17 35.41 56.80
C SER A 513 -67.41 34.27 56.12
N PRO A 514 -66.29 34.55 55.43
CA PRO A 514 -65.46 33.49 54.87
C PRO A 514 -64.85 32.72 56.04
N ARG A 515 -65.27 31.46 56.22
CA ARG A 515 -64.57 30.54 57.12
C ARG A 515 -63.10 30.49 56.69
N ARG A 516 -62.22 31.05 57.52
CA ARG A 516 -60.77 30.89 57.40
C ARG A 516 -60.37 29.43 57.52
#